data_AF-A0A8H7TP25-F1
#
_entry.id   AF-A0A8H7TP25-F1
#
_cell.length_a   1.000
_cell.length_b   1.000
_cell.length_c   1.000
_cell.angle_alpha   90.00
_cell.angle_beta   90.00
_cell.angle_gamma   90.00
#
_symmetry.space_group_name_H-M   'P 1'
#
loop_
_entity.id
_entity.type
_entity.pdbx_description
1 polymer ?
#
loop_
_entity_poly.entity_id
_entity_poly.type
_entity_poly.pdbx_seq_one_letter_code
_entity_poly.pdbx_strand_id
1 'polypeptide(L)'
;MIKKRKDEVAFLEVCFAVYAFGWGLDQFATILAHGWNVYTQNLWSFLDVAFILIYSIYMVLRLQGQRTGDLGTAEQAFDVLALGAPVVIPRLAFTLLSDNLIFLSLRSMMADFFALTALSAWCFFGFLLSLLWLGENAHSITKISSWMIYIWFGLDGVGIERSSEFHRFLGPSLMVAFAFLGNTLFLTILVSMLSNTFSTISSNAVAEMQFRRAVLTLEGVKADAVFAYQPPSIFSLFSSSYH
;
A
#
# COMPACT_ATOMS: atom_id res chain seq x y z
N MET A 1 23.26 31.58 7.04
CA MET A 1 23.05 30.16 6.68
C MET A 1 21.58 29.69 6.71
N ILE A 2 20.67 30.32 7.47
CA ILE A 2 19.25 29.88 7.56
C ILE A 2 18.39 30.30 6.34
N LYS A 3 18.74 31.41 5.66
CA LYS A 3 17.95 31.93 4.51
C LYS A 3 18.08 31.06 3.26
N LYS A 4 19.30 30.65 2.90
CA LYS A 4 19.59 29.73 1.77
C LYS A 4 18.87 28.37 1.89
N ARG A 5 18.75 27.83 3.11
CA ARG A 5 18.03 26.57 3.37
C ARG A 5 16.53 26.69 3.14
N LYS A 6 15.95 27.89 3.31
CA LYS A 6 14.51 28.14 3.06
C LYS A 6 14.20 28.14 1.56
N ASP A 7 15.13 28.63 0.75
CA ASP A 7 14.99 28.72 -0.71
C ASP A 7 15.17 27.35 -1.39
N GLU A 8 16.12 26.53 -0.94
CA GLU A 8 16.29 25.13 -1.41
C GLU A 8 15.11 24.23 -1.02
N VAL A 9 14.61 24.36 0.22
CA VAL A 9 13.44 23.62 0.68
C VAL A 9 12.19 24.05 -0.09
N ALA A 10 12.04 25.33 -0.44
CA ALA A 10 10.92 25.83 -1.23
C ALA A 10 10.90 25.29 -2.67
N PHE A 11 12.07 25.17 -3.32
CA PHE A 11 12.13 24.60 -4.68
C PHE A 11 11.77 23.11 -4.69
N LEU A 12 12.34 22.34 -3.76
CA LEU A 12 12.09 20.90 -3.65
C LEU A 12 10.62 20.63 -3.28
N GLU A 13 10.03 21.48 -2.44
CA GLU A 13 8.61 21.46 -2.10
C GLU A 13 7.72 21.68 -3.33
N VAL A 14 8.01 22.69 -4.15
CA VAL A 14 7.24 22.97 -5.37
C VAL A 14 7.37 21.82 -6.37
N CYS A 15 8.58 21.29 -6.58
CA CYS A 15 8.79 20.13 -7.45
C CYS A 15 8.01 18.91 -6.97
N PHE A 16 8.05 18.61 -5.67
CA PHE A 16 7.29 17.51 -5.08
C PHE A 16 5.79 17.73 -5.20
N ALA A 17 5.31 18.96 -4.96
CA ALA A 17 3.89 19.30 -5.09
C ALA A 17 3.41 19.10 -6.54
N VAL A 18 4.15 19.56 -7.54
CA VAL A 18 3.80 19.35 -8.95
C VAL A 18 3.79 17.86 -9.31
N TYR A 19 4.77 17.10 -8.84
CA TYR A 19 4.83 15.66 -9.05
C TYR A 19 3.63 14.92 -8.43
N ALA A 20 3.34 15.19 -7.15
CA ALA A 20 2.22 14.57 -6.44
C ALA A 20 0.86 14.99 -7.03
N PHE A 21 0.75 16.22 -7.52
CA PHE A 21 -0.44 16.69 -8.24
C PHE A 21 -0.62 15.97 -9.59
N GLY A 22 0.46 15.82 -10.38
CA GLY A 22 0.43 15.07 -11.63
C GLY A 22 0.04 13.60 -11.42
N TRP A 23 0.58 12.98 -10.37
CA TRP A 23 0.19 11.64 -9.96
C TRP A 23 -1.29 11.56 -9.54
N GLY A 24 -1.80 12.55 -8.82
CA GLY A 24 -3.22 12.62 -8.46
C GLY A 24 -4.14 12.72 -9.69
N LEU A 25 -3.75 13.50 -10.71
CA LEU A 25 -4.49 13.64 -11.96
C LEU A 25 -4.51 12.34 -12.78
N ASP A 26 -3.38 11.65 -12.88
CA ASP A 26 -3.28 10.35 -13.55
C ASP A 26 -4.24 9.31 -12.92
N GLN A 27 -4.28 9.27 -11.59
CA GLN A 27 -5.22 8.41 -10.87
C GLN A 27 -6.68 8.83 -11.08
N PHE A 28 -6.98 10.12 -11.06
CA PHE A 28 -8.33 10.62 -11.34
C PHE A 28 -8.80 10.26 -12.75
N ALA A 29 -7.92 10.38 -13.75
CA ALA A 29 -8.20 9.96 -15.12
C ALA A 29 -8.44 8.45 -15.23
N THR A 30 -7.65 7.65 -14.52
CA THR A 30 -7.79 6.19 -14.47
C THR A 30 -9.13 5.77 -13.84
N ILE A 31 -9.54 6.41 -12.74
CA ILE A 31 -10.84 6.17 -12.08
C ILE A 31 -11.99 6.50 -13.04
N LEU A 32 -11.89 7.61 -13.78
CA LEU A 32 -12.90 8.03 -14.75
C LEU A 32 -12.99 7.08 -15.95
N ALA A 33 -11.85 6.56 -16.41
CA ALA A 33 -11.77 5.71 -17.60
C ALA A 33 -12.21 4.27 -17.36
N HIS A 34 -11.98 3.70 -16.17
CA HIS A 34 -12.23 2.28 -15.89
C HIS A 34 -13.38 2.03 -14.91
N GLY A 35 -13.96 3.11 -14.36
CA GLY A 35 -15.09 3.05 -13.43
C GLY A 35 -14.69 2.57 -12.03
N TRP A 36 -15.54 2.88 -11.05
CA TRP A 36 -15.30 2.56 -9.64
C TRP A 36 -15.17 1.05 -9.36
N ASN A 37 -15.86 0.20 -10.11
CA ASN A 37 -15.96 -1.24 -9.84
C ASN A 37 -14.63 -1.99 -10.07
N VAL A 38 -13.88 -1.64 -11.13
CA VAL A 38 -12.56 -2.25 -11.43
C VAL A 38 -11.48 -1.66 -10.51
N TYR A 39 -11.64 -0.41 -10.08
CA TYR A 39 -10.68 0.28 -9.23
C TYR A 39 -10.73 -0.22 -7.78
N THR A 40 -11.92 -0.52 -7.24
CA THR A 40 -12.07 -1.09 -5.88
C THR A 40 -11.57 -2.53 -5.75
N GLN A 41 -11.41 -3.26 -6.87
CA GLN A 41 -10.89 -4.63 -6.85
C GLN A 41 -9.36 -4.70 -6.70
N ASN A 42 -8.66 -3.60 -6.96
CA ASN A 42 -7.21 -3.52 -6.81
C ASN A 42 -6.86 -2.86 -5.48
N LEU A 43 -6.31 -3.61 -4.52
CA LEU A 43 -5.84 -3.04 -3.25
C LEU A 43 -4.81 -1.91 -3.43
N TRP A 44 -4.08 -1.92 -4.55
CA TRP A 44 -3.11 -0.88 -4.88
C TRP A 44 -3.78 0.45 -5.18
N SER A 45 -4.88 0.42 -5.92
CA SER A 45 -5.73 1.58 -6.14
C SER A 45 -6.24 2.20 -4.82
N PHE A 46 -6.42 1.40 -3.77
CA PHE A 46 -6.74 1.91 -2.44
C PHE A 46 -5.58 2.66 -1.77
N LEU A 47 -4.35 2.12 -1.83
CA LEU A 47 -3.15 2.82 -1.35
C LEU A 47 -2.92 4.13 -2.09
N ASP A 48 -3.24 4.15 -3.38
CA ASP A 48 -3.10 5.30 -4.26
C ASP A 48 -4.07 6.42 -3.86
N VAL A 49 -5.32 6.06 -3.59
CA VAL A 49 -6.34 6.98 -3.06
C VAL A 49 -5.96 7.48 -1.67
N ALA A 50 -5.43 6.61 -0.79
CA ALA A 50 -4.99 7.02 0.53
C ALA A 50 -3.87 8.07 0.45
N PHE A 51 -2.91 7.90 -0.46
CA PHE A 51 -1.86 8.89 -0.70
C PHE A 51 -2.44 10.22 -1.23
N ILE A 52 -3.37 10.17 -2.18
CA ILE A 52 -4.04 11.38 -2.71
C ILE A 52 -4.80 12.11 -1.60
N LEU A 53 -5.46 11.37 -0.71
CA LEU A 53 -6.16 11.93 0.44
C LEU A 53 -5.17 12.64 1.37
N ILE A 54 -4.08 11.99 1.77
CA ILE A 54 -3.02 12.59 2.61
C ILE A 54 -2.45 13.86 1.94
N TYR A 55 -2.17 13.78 0.63
CA TYR A 55 -1.66 14.92 -0.14
C TYR A 55 -2.66 16.09 -0.22
N SER A 56 -3.95 15.80 -0.37
CA SER A 56 -5.00 16.83 -0.36
C SER A 56 -5.10 17.54 1.00
N ILE A 57 -5.00 16.80 2.12
CA ILE A 57 -4.97 17.40 3.47
C ILE A 57 -3.73 18.29 3.62
N TYR A 58 -2.56 17.81 3.20
CA TYR A 58 -1.34 18.61 3.16
C TYR A 58 -1.55 19.93 2.38
N MET A 59 -2.15 19.86 1.19
CA MET A 59 -2.40 21.03 0.36
C MET A 59 -3.35 22.04 1.04
N VAL A 60 -4.42 21.56 1.68
CA VAL A 60 -5.36 22.42 2.42
C VAL A 60 -4.66 23.10 3.61
N LEU A 61 -3.91 22.35 4.41
CA LEU A 61 -3.16 22.89 5.55
C LEU A 61 -2.11 23.92 5.09
N ARG A 62 -1.46 23.68 3.95
CA ARG A 62 -0.46 24.60 3.39
C ARG A 62 -1.09 25.91 2.91
N LEU A 63 -2.23 25.84 2.22
CA LEU A 63 -2.99 27.03 1.79
C LEU A 63 -3.50 27.83 2.99
N GLN A 64 -3.93 27.14 4.05
CA GLN A 64 -4.42 27.77 5.27
C GLN A 64 -3.27 28.42 6.08
N GLY A 65 -2.11 27.77 6.17
CA GLY A 65 -0.90 28.34 6.78
C GLY A 65 -0.41 29.60 6.08
N GLN A 66 -0.50 29.66 4.74
CA GLN A 66 -0.16 30.87 3.98
C GLN A 66 -1.16 32.02 4.20
N ARG A 67 -2.45 31.71 4.40
CA ARG A 67 -3.51 32.70 4.66
C ARG A 67 -3.41 33.29 6.06
N THR A 68 -3.12 32.46 7.07
CA THR A 68 -3.09 32.85 8.48
C THR A 68 -1.72 33.40 8.91
N GLY A 69 -0.66 33.10 8.15
CA GLY A 69 0.71 33.52 8.47
C GLY A 69 1.30 32.80 9.70
N ASP A 70 0.63 31.75 10.18
CA ASP A 70 1.05 30.98 11.35
C ASP A 70 2.07 29.91 10.94
N LEU A 71 3.23 29.93 11.60
CA LEU A 71 4.33 29.01 11.37
C LEU A 71 3.98 27.59 11.86
N GLY A 72 3.09 27.46 12.85
CA GLY A 72 2.71 26.16 13.40
C GLY A 72 1.91 25.29 12.42
N THR A 73 0.97 25.89 11.67
CA THR A 73 0.18 25.16 10.67
C THR A 73 1.04 24.68 9.49
N ALA A 74 2.09 25.42 9.17
CA ALA A 74 3.03 25.07 8.11
C ALA A 74 3.93 23.88 8.49
N GLU A 75 4.26 23.72 9.77
CA GLU A 75 5.03 22.58 10.30
C GLU A 75 4.16 21.31 10.37
N GLN A 76 2.92 21.43 10.85
CA GLN A 76 1.95 20.33 10.85
C GLN A 76 1.67 19.76 9.45
N ALA A 77 1.70 20.60 8.42
CA ALA A 77 1.56 20.13 7.04
C ALA A 77 2.69 19.14 6.67
N PHE A 78 3.93 19.38 7.11
CA PHE A 78 5.04 18.46 6.86
C PHE A 78 4.91 17.16 7.65
N ASP A 79 4.41 17.22 8.88
CA ASP A 79 4.12 16.01 9.67
C ASP A 79 3.08 15.13 8.99
N VAL A 80 2.00 15.74 8.46
CA VAL A 80 0.99 15.02 7.67
C VAL A 80 1.58 14.46 6.39
N LEU A 81 2.46 15.19 5.70
CA LEU A 81 3.12 14.68 4.51
C LEU A 81 4.04 13.48 4.81
N ALA A 82 4.72 13.48 5.97
CA ALA A 82 5.55 12.37 6.41
C ALA A 82 4.74 11.08 6.63
N LEU A 83 3.45 11.19 7.01
CA LEU A 83 2.54 10.03 7.09
C LEU A 83 2.29 9.37 5.72
N GLY A 84 2.55 10.07 4.61
CA GLY A 84 2.45 9.50 3.26
C GLY A 84 3.67 8.66 2.83
N ALA A 85 4.84 8.84 3.46
CA ALA A 85 6.06 8.14 3.07
C ALA A 85 5.96 6.60 3.16
N PRO A 86 5.34 6.01 4.21
CA PRO A 86 5.13 4.56 4.29
C PRO A 86 4.23 4.00 3.18
N VAL A 87 3.46 4.83 2.48
CA VAL A 87 2.60 4.41 1.35
C VAL A 87 3.37 4.48 0.03
N VAL A 88 4.15 5.55 -0.17
CA VAL A 88 4.90 5.79 -1.42
C VAL A 88 6.07 4.81 -1.57
N ILE A 89 6.80 4.52 -0.49
CA ILE A 89 8.01 3.68 -0.55
C ILE A 89 7.68 2.26 -1.02
N PRO A 90 6.70 1.54 -0.43
CA PRO A 90 6.30 0.25 -0.94
C PRO A 90 5.83 0.33 -2.38
N ARG A 91 4.96 1.30 -2.73
CA ARG A 91 4.46 1.43 -4.11
C ARG A 91 5.59 1.58 -5.13
N LEU A 92 6.60 2.38 -4.81
CA LEU A 92 7.77 2.56 -5.68
C LEU A 92 8.60 1.26 -5.77
N ALA A 93 8.78 0.54 -4.65
CA ALA A 93 9.46 -0.75 -4.65
C ALA A 93 8.71 -1.81 -5.50
N PHE A 94 7.38 -1.91 -5.37
CA PHE A 94 6.56 -2.88 -6.12
C PHE A 94 6.46 -2.55 -7.62
N THR A 95 6.51 -1.28 -8.00
CA THR A 95 6.50 -0.85 -9.41
C THR A 95 7.86 -1.02 -10.09
N LEU A 96 8.97 -0.83 -9.37
CA LEU A 96 10.31 -1.03 -9.92
C LEU A 96 10.74 -2.51 -9.98
N LEU A 97 10.21 -3.35 -9.10
CA LEU A 97 10.60 -4.76 -8.96
C LEU A 97 9.57 -5.73 -9.55
N SER A 98 8.62 -5.23 -10.35
CA SER A 98 7.46 -5.97 -10.87
C SER A 98 7.79 -7.18 -11.75
N ASP A 99 9.03 -7.29 -12.25
CA ASP A 99 9.44 -8.37 -13.15
C ASP A 99 9.70 -9.72 -12.46
N ASN A 100 9.56 -9.76 -11.13
CA ASN A 100 9.78 -10.96 -10.32
C ASN A 100 8.46 -11.56 -9.83
N LEU A 101 8.30 -12.88 -9.97
CA LEU A 101 7.13 -13.65 -9.48
C LEU A 101 6.76 -13.35 -8.03
N ILE A 102 7.77 -13.10 -7.21
CA ILE A 102 7.61 -12.83 -5.79
C ILE A 102 6.71 -11.59 -5.61
N PHE A 103 6.92 -10.52 -6.38
CA PHE A 103 6.13 -9.29 -6.26
C PHE A 103 4.71 -9.46 -6.80
N LEU A 104 4.53 -10.25 -7.86
CA LEU A 104 3.21 -10.61 -8.38
C LEU A 104 2.40 -11.41 -7.34
N SER A 105 3.05 -12.38 -6.67
CA SER A 105 2.42 -13.18 -5.62
C SER A 105 2.07 -12.35 -4.38
N LEU A 106 2.98 -11.48 -3.93
CA LEU A 106 2.74 -10.57 -2.81
C LEU A 106 1.54 -9.65 -3.07
N ARG A 107 1.38 -9.13 -4.30
CA ARG A 107 0.22 -8.30 -4.67
C ARG A 107 -1.10 -9.02 -4.44
N SER A 108 -1.20 -10.30 -4.80
CA SER A 108 -2.43 -11.07 -4.59
C SER A 108 -2.66 -11.41 -3.11
N MET A 109 -1.58 -11.75 -2.38
CA MET A 109 -1.65 -12.05 -0.95
C MET A 109 -2.16 -10.89 -0.10
N MET A 110 -1.87 -9.65 -0.52
CA MET A 110 -2.34 -8.45 0.18
C MET A 110 -3.87 -8.40 0.27
N ALA A 111 -4.58 -8.94 -0.73
CA ALA A 111 -6.05 -9.01 -0.69
C ALA A 111 -6.54 -9.95 0.41
N ASP A 112 -5.95 -11.15 0.48
CA ASP A 112 -6.26 -12.15 1.50
C ASP A 112 -5.93 -11.61 2.91
N PHE A 113 -4.79 -10.92 3.03
CA PHE A 113 -4.38 -10.26 4.27
C PHE A 113 -5.38 -9.20 4.70
N PHE A 114 -5.84 -8.33 3.79
CA PHE A 114 -6.80 -7.28 4.13
C PHE A 114 -8.17 -7.83 4.50
N ALA A 115 -8.65 -8.86 3.78
CA ALA A 115 -9.91 -9.53 4.11
C ALA A 115 -9.89 -10.13 5.53
N LEU A 116 -8.80 -10.81 5.89
CA LEU A 116 -8.61 -11.34 7.24
C LEU A 116 -8.42 -10.24 8.28
N THR A 117 -7.74 -9.15 7.94
CA THR A 117 -7.60 -7.98 8.83
C THR A 117 -8.95 -7.31 9.09
N ALA A 118 -9.81 -7.18 8.08
CA ALA A 118 -11.16 -6.65 8.22
C ALA A 118 -12.04 -7.55 9.10
N LEU A 119 -11.96 -8.88 8.91
CA LEU A 119 -12.63 -9.86 9.76
C LEU A 119 -12.15 -9.77 11.21
N SER A 120 -10.84 -9.65 11.42
CA SER A 120 -10.21 -9.42 12.72
C SER A 120 -10.72 -8.14 13.38
N ALA A 121 -10.74 -7.01 12.65
CA ALA A 121 -11.22 -5.73 13.15
C ALA A 121 -12.71 -5.79 13.52
N TRP A 122 -13.52 -6.50 12.73
CA TRP A 122 -14.93 -6.75 13.05
C TRP A 122 -15.09 -7.55 14.35
N CYS A 123 -14.26 -8.59 14.53
CA CYS A 123 -14.22 -9.39 15.73
C CYS A 123 -13.78 -8.55 16.95
N PHE A 124 -12.74 -7.72 16.79
CA PHE A 124 -12.26 -6.78 17.78
C PHE A 124 -13.37 -5.83 18.24
N PHE A 125 -14.15 -5.27 17.30
CA PHE A 125 -15.26 -4.40 17.61
C PHE A 125 -16.35 -5.12 18.43
N GLY A 126 -16.65 -6.38 18.10
CA GLY A 126 -17.59 -7.21 18.86
C GLY A 126 -17.14 -7.45 20.31
N PHE A 127 -15.87 -7.80 20.52
CA PHE A 127 -15.30 -7.98 21.86
C PHE A 127 -15.23 -6.66 22.64
N LEU A 128 -14.87 -5.56 21.98
CA LEU A 128 -14.83 -4.23 22.59
C LEU A 128 -16.22 -3.80 23.06
N LEU A 129 -17.25 -3.97 22.22
CA LEU A 129 -18.63 -3.63 22.57
C LEU A 129 -19.12 -4.46 23.76
N SER A 130 -18.78 -5.75 23.79
CA SER A 130 -19.15 -6.64 24.90
C SER A 130 -18.48 -6.22 26.22
N LEU A 131 -17.18 -5.89 26.19
CA LEU A 131 -16.47 -5.37 27.37
C LEU A 131 -16.99 -3.99 27.80
N LEU A 132 -17.38 -3.13 26.85
CA LEU A 132 -17.93 -1.82 27.13
C LEU A 132 -19.29 -1.91 27.85
N TRP A 133 -20.17 -2.81 27.40
CA TRP A 133 -21.46 -3.05 28.05
C TRP A 133 -21.31 -3.71 29.42
N LEU A 134 -20.32 -4.59 29.58
CA LEU A 134 -20.04 -5.25 30.84
C LEU A 134 -19.42 -4.30 31.89
N GLY A 135 -18.74 -3.25 31.46
CA GLY A 135 -17.98 -2.35 32.34
C GLY A 135 -18.76 -1.19 32.96
N GLU A 136 -20.10 -1.14 32.87
CA GLU A 136 -20.98 -0.09 33.44
C GLU A 136 -20.37 1.33 33.46
N ASN A 137 -19.83 1.80 32.32
CA ASN A 137 -19.22 3.13 32.15
C ASN A 137 -18.04 3.49 33.08
N ALA A 138 -17.37 2.52 33.73
CA ALA A 138 -16.31 2.80 34.70
C ALA A 138 -14.99 3.28 34.06
N HIS A 139 -14.69 2.90 32.81
CA HIS A 139 -13.41 3.21 32.14
C HIS A 139 -13.56 3.76 30.71
N SER A 140 -12.65 4.67 30.33
CA SER A 140 -12.63 5.27 28.99
C SER A 140 -12.35 4.23 27.90
N ILE A 141 -13.12 4.29 26.81
CA ILE A 141 -13.03 3.43 25.61
C ILE A 141 -11.59 3.35 25.07
N THR A 142 -10.82 4.42 25.22
CA THR A 142 -9.42 4.51 24.78
C THR A 142 -8.47 3.58 25.55
N LYS A 143 -8.73 3.35 26.85
CA LYS A 143 -7.90 2.45 27.67
C LYS A 143 -8.16 0.98 27.36
N ILE A 144 -9.44 0.62 27.22
CA ILE A 144 -9.87 -0.75 26.90
C ILE A 144 -9.33 -1.16 25.52
N SER A 145 -9.50 -0.30 24.51
CA SER A 145 -8.97 -0.55 23.16
C SER A 145 -7.44 -0.67 23.13
N SER A 146 -6.71 0.15 23.89
CA SER A 146 -5.25 0.04 24.00
C SER A 146 -4.82 -1.31 24.57
N TRP A 147 -5.46 -1.79 25.65
CA TRP A 147 -5.16 -3.11 26.22
C TRP A 147 -5.46 -4.26 25.26
N MET A 148 -6.58 -4.20 24.55
CA MET A 148 -6.91 -5.23 23.56
C MET A 148 -5.90 -5.25 22.41
N ILE A 149 -5.41 -4.09 21.95
CA ILE A 149 -4.36 -4.00 20.93
C ILE A 149 -3.06 -4.63 21.44
N TYR A 150 -2.65 -4.36 22.69
CA TYR A 150 -1.44 -4.99 23.25
C TYR A 150 -1.54 -6.52 23.33
N ILE A 151 -2.71 -7.06 23.68
CA ILE A 151 -2.95 -8.50 23.70
C ILE A 151 -2.97 -9.09 22.29
N TRP A 152 -3.55 -8.37 21.32
CA TRP A 152 -3.55 -8.74 19.91
C TRP A 152 -2.14 -8.85 19.32
N PHE A 153 -1.22 -7.98 19.76
CA PHE A 153 0.19 -8.07 19.36
C PHE A 153 1.02 -9.01 20.27
N GLY A 154 0.42 -9.58 21.32
CA GLY A 154 1.11 -10.44 22.29
C GLY A 154 2.17 -9.72 23.13
N LEU A 155 2.13 -8.39 23.20
CA LEU A 155 3.15 -7.56 23.86
C LEU A 155 2.93 -7.46 25.38
N ASP A 156 1.68 -7.55 25.84
CA ASP A 156 1.34 -7.40 27.25
C ASP A 156 0.06 -8.15 27.65
N GLY A 157 0.08 -8.79 28.82
CA GLY A 157 -1.03 -9.53 29.42
C GLY A 157 -1.81 -8.75 30.47
N VAL A 158 -1.40 -7.51 30.80
CA VAL A 158 -2.02 -6.66 31.82
C VAL A 158 -3.52 -6.42 31.59
N GLY A 159 -3.99 -6.50 30.33
CA GLY A 159 -5.41 -6.41 30.01
C GLY A 159 -6.26 -7.53 30.63
N ILE A 160 -5.71 -8.73 30.88
CA ILE A 160 -6.41 -9.83 31.53
C ILE A 160 -6.55 -9.56 33.04
N GLU A 161 -5.49 -9.09 33.69
CA GLU A 161 -5.47 -8.79 35.12
C GLU A 161 -6.41 -7.62 35.46
N ARG A 162 -6.36 -6.56 34.65
CA ARG A 162 -7.25 -5.39 34.78
C ARG A 162 -8.68 -5.67 34.34
N SER A 163 -8.92 -6.68 33.50
CA SER A 163 -10.29 -7.06 33.13
C SER A 163 -11.11 -7.67 34.28
N SER A 164 -10.43 -8.14 35.35
CA SER A 164 -11.08 -8.64 36.55
C SER A 164 -11.78 -7.56 37.39
N GLU A 165 -11.45 -6.28 37.15
CA GLU A 165 -12.07 -5.11 37.77
C GLU A 165 -13.45 -4.79 37.20
N PHE A 166 -13.77 -5.22 35.96
CA PHE A 166 -15.10 -5.05 35.36
C PHE A 166 -16.10 -6.06 35.92
N HIS A 167 -15.75 -7.35 35.88
CA HIS A 167 -16.52 -8.44 36.48
C HIS A 167 -15.57 -9.59 36.81
N ARG A 168 -15.67 -10.15 38.01
CA ARG A 168 -14.77 -11.19 38.55
C ARG A 168 -14.54 -12.40 37.61
N PHE A 169 -15.49 -12.73 36.73
CA PHE A 169 -15.45 -13.95 35.91
C PHE A 169 -15.61 -13.73 34.40
N LEU A 170 -16.55 -12.87 33.96
CA LEU A 170 -16.86 -12.70 32.54
C LEU A 170 -15.79 -11.88 31.78
N GLY A 171 -15.24 -10.83 32.38
CA GLY A 171 -14.22 -9.99 31.75
C GLY A 171 -12.94 -10.76 31.37
N PRO A 172 -12.31 -11.49 32.32
CA PRO A 172 -11.11 -12.29 32.05
C PRO A 172 -11.36 -13.40 31.02
N SER A 173 -12.55 -14.03 31.06
CA SER A 173 -12.91 -15.08 30.10
C SER A 173 -12.99 -14.56 28.67
N LEU A 174 -13.62 -13.39 28.45
CA LEU A 174 -13.67 -12.75 27.13
C LEU A 174 -12.26 -12.37 26.63
N MET A 175 -11.40 -11.87 27.51
CA MET A 175 -10.06 -11.45 27.14
C MET A 175 -9.16 -12.64 26.75
N VAL A 176 -9.28 -13.77 27.44
CA VAL A 176 -8.58 -15.02 27.08
C VAL A 176 -9.10 -15.58 25.76
N ALA A 177 -10.43 -15.59 25.55
CA ALA A 177 -11.03 -16.03 24.30
C ALA A 177 -10.56 -15.17 23.10
N PHE A 178 -10.48 -13.85 23.30
CA PHE A 178 -9.93 -12.92 22.31
C PHE A 178 -8.45 -13.20 22.02
N ALA A 179 -7.61 -13.41 23.04
CA ALA A 179 -6.19 -13.73 22.86
C ALA A 179 -5.99 -15.03 22.06
N PHE A 180 -6.80 -16.06 22.33
CA PHE A 180 -6.77 -17.32 21.60
C PHE A 180 -7.22 -17.15 20.13
N LEU A 181 -8.29 -16.37 19.90
CA LEU A 181 -8.76 -16.06 18.55
C LEU A 181 -7.72 -15.25 17.75
N GLY A 182 -7.13 -14.23 18.35
CA GLY A 182 -6.11 -13.38 17.73
C GLY A 182 -4.82 -14.13 17.41
N ASN A 183 -4.12 -14.56 18.46
CA ASN A 183 -2.74 -15.02 18.35
C ASN A 183 -2.63 -16.45 17.82
N THR A 184 -3.68 -17.27 17.97
CA THR A 184 -3.67 -18.66 17.48
C THR A 184 -4.47 -18.79 16.20
N LEU A 185 -5.77 -18.49 16.22
CA LEU A 185 -6.64 -18.80 15.09
C LEU A 185 -6.38 -17.85 13.90
N PHE A 186 -6.48 -16.54 14.10
CA PHE A 186 -6.34 -15.58 13.00
C PHE A 186 -4.93 -15.59 12.41
N LEU A 187 -3.87 -15.64 13.23
CA LEU A 187 -2.50 -15.77 12.72
C LEU A 187 -2.27 -17.08 11.96
N THR A 188 -2.81 -18.22 12.42
CA THR A 188 -2.65 -19.50 11.69
C THR A 188 -3.39 -19.48 10.36
N ILE A 189 -4.62 -18.95 10.31
CA ILE A 189 -5.37 -18.82 9.06
C ILE A 189 -4.66 -17.85 8.11
N LEU A 190 -4.13 -16.73 8.62
CA LEU A 190 -3.36 -15.77 7.84
C LEU A 190 -2.16 -16.46 7.17
N VAL A 191 -1.33 -17.15 7.94
CA VAL A 191 -0.15 -17.87 7.42
C VAL A 191 -0.56 -18.95 6.40
N SER A 192 -1.64 -19.68 6.66
CA SER A 192 -2.16 -20.72 5.77
C SER A 192 -2.66 -20.16 4.43
N MET A 193 -3.45 -19.09 4.48
CA MET A 193 -3.98 -18.41 3.28
C MET A 193 -2.84 -17.83 2.44
N LEU A 194 -1.90 -17.11 3.05
CA LEU A 194 -0.74 -16.57 2.32
C LEU A 194 0.08 -17.68 1.66
N SER A 195 0.30 -18.80 2.36
CA SER A 195 1.06 -19.93 1.80
C SER A 195 0.32 -20.60 0.64
N ASN A 196 -1.00 -20.74 0.74
CA ASN A 196 -1.83 -21.32 -0.32
C ASN A 196 -1.86 -20.42 -1.56
N THR A 197 -2.08 -19.11 -1.36
CA THR A 197 -2.05 -18.11 -2.43
C THR A 197 -0.67 -18.04 -3.08
N PHE A 198 0.42 -18.12 -2.30
CA PHE A 198 1.79 -18.21 -2.84
C PHE A 198 1.95 -19.41 -3.78
N SER A 199 1.54 -20.58 -3.30
CA SER A 199 1.70 -21.85 -4.01
C SER A 199 0.96 -21.83 -5.35
N THR A 200 -0.28 -21.37 -5.33
CA THR A 200 -1.14 -21.28 -6.53
C THR A 200 -0.60 -20.29 -7.56
N ILE A 201 -0.07 -19.15 -7.11
CA ILE A 201 0.51 -18.15 -8.02
C ILE A 201 1.85 -18.65 -8.57
N SER A 202 2.69 -19.23 -7.73
CA SER A 202 3.98 -19.78 -8.14
C SER A 202 3.82 -20.86 -9.21
N SER A 203 2.83 -21.76 -9.09
CA SER A 203 2.59 -22.81 -10.08
C SER A 203 2.15 -22.28 -11.45
N ASN A 204 1.33 -21.23 -11.47
CA ASN A 204 0.78 -20.68 -12.72
C ASN A 204 1.71 -19.64 -13.36
N ALA A 205 2.41 -18.85 -12.55
CA ALA A 205 3.16 -17.69 -13.03
C ALA A 205 4.52 -18.06 -13.65
N VAL A 206 5.11 -19.22 -13.32
CA VAL A 206 6.32 -19.72 -14.02
C VAL A 206 6.05 -19.91 -15.51
N ALA A 207 4.91 -20.51 -15.86
CA ALA A 207 4.51 -20.71 -17.26
C ALA A 207 4.21 -19.37 -17.97
N GLU A 208 3.49 -18.46 -17.30
CA GLU A 208 3.17 -17.15 -17.86
C GLU A 208 4.42 -16.29 -18.11
N MET A 209 5.37 -16.26 -17.17
CA MET A 209 6.62 -15.53 -17.36
C MET A 209 7.48 -16.09 -18.50
N GLN A 210 7.58 -17.41 -18.63
CA GLN A 210 8.29 -18.04 -19.73
C GLN A 210 7.65 -17.67 -21.07
N PHE A 211 6.31 -17.65 -21.13
CA PHE A 211 5.57 -17.20 -22.31
C PHE A 211 5.82 -15.72 -22.63
N ARG A 212 5.72 -14.81 -21.63
CA ARG A 212 6.01 -13.38 -21.83
C ARG A 212 7.43 -13.13 -22.30
N ARG A 213 8.43 -13.82 -21.72
CA ARG A 213 9.81 -13.73 -22.19
C ARG A 213 9.97 -14.25 -23.62
N ALA A 214 9.30 -15.34 -23.98
CA ALA A 214 9.31 -15.86 -25.34
C ALA A 214 8.66 -14.90 -26.35
N VAL A 215 7.59 -14.20 -25.95
CA VAL A 215 6.97 -13.15 -26.79
C VAL A 215 7.92 -11.97 -26.96
N LEU A 216 8.53 -11.48 -25.87
CA LEU A 216 9.50 -10.38 -25.94
C LEU A 216 10.72 -10.74 -26.80
N THR A 217 11.25 -11.96 -26.72
CA THR A 217 12.34 -12.39 -27.60
C THR A 217 11.88 -12.54 -29.04
N LEU A 218 10.67 -13.04 -29.30
CA LEU A 218 10.10 -13.12 -30.65
C LEU A 218 9.85 -11.72 -31.26
N GLU A 219 9.37 -10.77 -30.46
CA GLU A 219 9.22 -9.36 -30.88
C GLU A 219 10.58 -8.72 -31.15
N GLY A 220 11.58 -8.98 -30.31
CA GLY A 220 12.97 -8.55 -30.54
C GLY A 220 13.56 -9.13 -31.83
N VAL A 221 13.36 -10.44 -32.09
CA VAL A 221 13.84 -11.10 -33.31
C VAL A 221 13.07 -10.63 -34.54
N LYS A 222 11.77 -10.35 -34.44
CA LYS A 222 11.00 -9.77 -35.56
C LYS A 222 11.42 -8.33 -35.85
N ALA A 223 11.74 -7.54 -34.83
CA ALA A 223 12.28 -6.19 -35.01
C ALA A 223 13.63 -6.25 -35.73
N ASP A 224 14.55 -7.11 -35.30
CA ASP A 224 15.85 -7.31 -35.98
C ASP A 224 15.71 -7.95 -37.37
N ALA A 225 14.77 -8.87 -37.58
CA ALA A 225 14.54 -9.49 -38.88
C ALA A 225 13.89 -8.54 -39.90
N VAL A 226 13.09 -7.57 -39.43
CA VAL A 226 12.55 -6.49 -40.27
C VAL A 226 13.64 -5.48 -40.65
N PHE A 227 14.67 -5.29 -39.81
CA PHE A 227 15.87 -4.49 -40.14
C PHE A 227 17.00 -5.28 -40.81
N ALA A 228 16.89 -6.60 -40.96
CA ALA A 228 17.85 -7.45 -41.69
C ALA A 228 17.59 -7.54 -43.21
N TYR A 229 16.70 -6.71 -43.77
CA TYR A 229 16.70 -6.45 -45.21
C TYR A 229 17.62 -5.26 -45.52
N GLN A 230 18.92 -5.54 -45.66
CA GLN A 230 19.73 -4.79 -46.63
C GLN A 230 19.58 -5.45 -48.00
N PRO A 231 18.88 -4.79 -48.92
CA PRO A 231 19.38 -4.74 -50.29
C PRO A 231 19.32 -3.30 -50.83
N PRO A 232 20.25 -2.84 -51.70
CA PRO A 232 21.12 -3.65 -52.54
C PRO A 232 22.58 -3.15 -52.67
N SER A 233 23.51 -4.09 -52.81
CA SER A 233 24.82 -3.85 -53.45
C SER A 233 24.70 -3.69 -54.98
N ILE A 234 23.72 -2.91 -55.46
CA ILE A 234 23.52 -2.62 -56.90
C ILE A 234 24.18 -1.30 -57.33
N PHE A 235 24.69 -0.48 -56.41
CA PHE A 235 25.36 0.78 -56.79
C PHE A 235 26.84 0.64 -57.19
N SER A 236 27.46 -0.54 -57.07
CA SER A 236 28.88 -0.74 -57.42
C SER A 236 29.13 -1.18 -58.87
N LEU A 237 28.10 -1.40 -59.70
CA LEU A 237 28.30 -1.90 -61.07
C LEU A 237 28.02 -0.88 -62.19
N PHE A 238 27.60 0.35 -61.86
CA PHE A 238 27.38 1.42 -62.86
C PHE A 238 28.51 2.46 -62.96
N SER A 239 29.63 2.33 -62.23
CA SER A 239 30.79 3.23 -62.36
C SER A 239 31.92 2.71 -63.27
N SER A 240 31.79 1.51 -63.87
CA SER A 240 32.78 0.96 -64.81
C SER A 240 32.40 1.14 -66.30
N SER A 241 31.64 2.19 -66.63
CA SER A 241 31.51 2.70 -67.99
C SER A 241 32.06 4.12 -68.07
N TYR A 242 33.37 4.23 -67.86
CA TYR A 242 34.20 5.28 -68.44
C TYR A 242 35.41 4.60 -69.10
N HIS A 243 35.16 3.98 -70.25
CA HIS A 243 36.03 3.95 -71.41
C HIS A 243 35.19 3.68 -72.66
#